data_AF-A0AAV6ALP3-F1
#
_entry.id   AF-A0AAV6ALP3-F1
#
_cell.length_a   1.000
_cell.length_b   1.000
_cell.length_c   1.000
_cell.angle_alpha   90.00
_cell.angle_beta   90.00
_cell.angle_gamma   90.00
#
_symmetry.space_group_name_H-M   'P 1'
#
loop_
_entity.id
_entity.type
_entity.pdbx_description
1 polymer ?
#
loop_
_entity_poly.entity_id
_entity_poly.type
_entity_poly.pdbx_seq_one_letter_code
_entity_poly.pdbx_strand_id
1 'polypeptide(L)'
;MHPGDRPSPLFEDEADGVESRCIAGRGSDILAVVFSQVRVPAGHFGLSRLFARTRHSLLFLNQPSAQWYRGGEAAIDAAVERARSMTSAGRVVFYGSSMGGFGALATARRWPDADAVAYAPDHTIGEPCAQSTDAGLSPAVGEPTLTDLLAAPRVGSADVVIGLFAPYDAGVAARIQGAAAPSIRIVQVASGHEVHDHLYTVNVVRRIIGGFTRDVAAAVAERDLIHPPVAAAALAAFAGLDAARRAGGRVDPEAVRALGLVGNPGVALLEAAAREAAGDLDGAAIVLGDLARTIAASATLSTLPKRMLKRVPLRRMAVLAALGRVQDLETVRTEAAAAFPTDARFASDGILAGGIGQHV
;
A
#
# COMPACT_ATOMS: atom_id res chain seq x y z
N MET A 1 -20.25 -13.71 21.03
CA MET A 1 -20.17 -14.62 19.89
C MET A 1 -19.32 -15.78 20.35
N HIS A 2 -19.90 -16.98 20.46
CA HIS A 2 -19.13 -18.16 20.87
C HIS A 2 -18.03 -18.43 19.83
N PRO A 3 -16.84 -18.91 20.25
CA PRO A 3 -15.74 -19.24 19.33
C PRO A 3 -16.03 -20.32 18.26
N GLY A 4 -17.24 -20.88 18.21
CA GLY A 4 -17.64 -21.99 17.33
C GLY A 4 -18.40 -21.63 16.05
N ASP A 5 -18.96 -20.42 15.89
CA ASP A 5 -19.80 -20.07 14.72
C ASP A 5 -18.99 -19.44 13.57
N ARG A 6 -17.93 -20.11 13.13
CA ARG A 6 -17.35 -19.73 11.83
C ARG A 6 -18.31 -20.22 10.75
N PRO A 7 -18.84 -19.34 9.88
CA PRO A 7 -19.69 -19.79 8.78
C PRO A 7 -18.88 -20.75 7.90
N SER A 8 -19.41 -21.95 7.69
CA SER A 8 -18.81 -22.93 6.79
C SER A 8 -18.70 -22.35 5.38
N PRO A 9 -17.60 -22.63 4.66
CA PRO A 9 -17.46 -22.20 3.28
C PRO A 9 -18.56 -22.83 2.42
N LEU A 10 -19.08 -22.06 1.46
CA LEU A 10 -19.94 -22.57 0.39
C LEU A 10 -19.14 -23.45 -0.58
N PHE A 11 -17.88 -23.06 -0.84
CA PHE A 11 -16.87 -23.88 -1.50
C PHE A 11 -15.47 -23.38 -1.16
N GLU A 12 -14.50 -24.27 -1.32
CA GLU A 12 -13.07 -23.99 -1.40
C GLU A 12 -12.51 -24.75 -2.60
N ASP A 13 -11.66 -24.11 -3.39
CA ASP A 13 -11.12 -24.68 -4.63
C ASP A 13 -9.74 -24.11 -4.95
N GLU A 14 -8.99 -24.82 -5.78
CA GLU A 14 -7.72 -24.36 -6.36
C GLU A 14 -7.72 -24.65 -7.86
N ALA A 15 -7.58 -23.60 -8.67
CA ALA A 15 -7.48 -23.72 -10.12
C ALA A 15 -6.48 -22.69 -10.66
N ASP A 16 -5.63 -23.11 -11.60
CA ASP A 16 -4.59 -22.28 -12.23
C ASP A 16 -3.71 -21.52 -11.23
N GLY A 17 -3.40 -22.17 -10.09
CA GLY A 17 -2.61 -21.60 -9.00
C GLY A 17 -3.31 -20.51 -8.20
N VAL A 18 -4.62 -20.31 -8.39
CA VAL A 18 -5.48 -19.43 -7.61
C VAL A 18 -6.33 -20.27 -6.66
N GLU A 19 -6.13 -20.05 -5.37
CA GLU A 19 -6.99 -20.57 -4.32
C GLU A 19 -8.21 -19.65 -4.15
N SER A 20 -9.38 -20.26 -3.97
CA SER A 20 -10.63 -19.55 -3.75
C SER A 20 -11.40 -20.10 -2.55
N ARG A 21 -12.03 -19.20 -1.77
CA ARG A 21 -12.91 -19.57 -0.65
C ARG A 21 -14.14 -18.68 -0.66
N CYS A 22 -15.31 -19.26 -0.83
CA CYS A 22 -16.58 -18.54 -0.78
C CYS A 22 -17.29 -18.75 0.55
N ILE A 23 -17.81 -17.68 1.14
CA ILE A 23 -18.56 -17.68 2.41
C ILE A 23 -19.89 -16.95 2.19
N ALA A 24 -20.98 -17.58 2.62
CA ALA A 24 -22.31 -16.97 2.56
C ALA A 24 -22.41 -15.74 3.47
N GLY A 25 -23.04 -14.68 2.95
CA GLY A 25 -23.36 -13.48 3.71
C GLY A 25 -24.49 -13.65 4.71
N ARG A 26 -24.78 -12.57 5.45
CA ARG A 26 -25.84 -12.49 6.47
C ARG A 26 -26.88 -11.44 6.08
N GLY A 27 -27.46 -11.58 4.89
CA GLY A 27 -28.57 -10.75 4.40
C GLY A 27 -28.18 -9.47 3.64
N SER A 28 -26.96 -9.41 3.10
CA SER A 28 -26.56 -8.34 2.17
C SER A 28 -26.65 -8.82 0.73
N ASP A 29 -27.07 -7.94 -0.18
CA ASP A 29 -27.11 -8.18 -1.64
C ASP A 29 -25.73 -8.00 -2.34
N ILE A 30 -24.64 -8.07 -1.57
CA ILE A 30 -23.29 -7.76 -2.05
C ILE A 30 -22.44 -9.03 -1.95
N LEU A 31 -21.76 -9.34 -3.05
CA LEU A 31 -20.60 -10.22 -3.08
C LEU A 31 -19.33 -9.37 -3.09
N ALA A 32 -18.58 -9.38 -2.01
CA ALA A 32 -17.26 -8.78 -1.96
C ALA A 32 -16.21 -9.82 -2.37
N VAL A 33 -15.52 -9.57 -3.47
CA VAL A 33 -14.45 -10.41 -4.00
C VAL A 33 -13.13 -9.80 -3.57
N VAL A 34 -12.44 -10.47 -2.64
CA VAL A 34 -11.29 -9.95 -1.91
C VAL A 34 -10.02 -10.64 -2.37
N PHE A 35 -9.14 -9.87 -3.00
CA PHE A 35 -7.84 -10.32 -3.48
C PHE A 35 -6.80 -10.16 -2.36
N SER A 36 -6.12 -11.25 -2.05
CA SER A 36 -4.98 -11.29 -1.15
C SER A 36 -3.83 -10.41 -1.66
N GLN A 37 -3.10 -9.84 -0.71
CA GLN A 37 -1.83 -9.15 -0.98
C GLN A 37 -0.68 -10.15 -1.12
N VAL A 38 0.51 -9.64 -1.48
CA VAL A 38 1.72 -10.45 -1.64
C VAL A 38 2.08 -11.21 -0.34
N ARG A 39 2.75 -12.36 -0.48
CA ARG A 39 3.27 -13.21 0.63
C ARG A 39 2.18 -13.79 1.55
N VAL A 40 0.98 -14.05 1.04
CA VAL A 40 -0.03 -14.84 1.76
C VAL A 40 0.19 -16.33 1.46
N PRO A 41 0.47 -17.17 2.47
CA PRO A 41 0.75 -18.60 2.26
C PRO A 41 -0.47 -19.36 1.72
N ALA A 42 -0.21 -20.52 1.11
CA ALA A 42 -1.24 -21.45 0.68
C ALA A 42 -2.23 -21.80 1.82
N GLY A 43 -3.51 -21.93 1.50
CA GLY A 43 -4.62 -22.17 2.43
C GLY A 43 -5.03 -20.95 3.27
N HIS A 44 -4.32 -19.82 3.14
CA HIS A 44 -4.63 -18.57 3.82
C HIS A 44 -5.14 -17.51 2.84
N PHE A 45 -5.94 -16.59 3.37
CA PHE A 45 -6.52 -15.51 2.59
C PHE A 45 -6.25 -14.19 3.29
N GLY A 46 -5.57 -13.29 2.58
CA GLY A 46 -5.31 -11.93 3.02
C GLY A 46 -6.63 -11.22 3.33
N LEU A 47 -6.61 -10.31 4.30
CA LEU A 47 -7.76 -9.47 4.66
C LEU A 47 -9.00 -10.24 5.19
N SER A 48 -8.98 -11.57 5.25
CA SER A 48 -10.11 -12.37 5.73
C SER A 48 -10.62 -11.98 7.12
N ARG A 49 -9.71 -11.68 8.06
CA ARG A 49 -10.07 -11.19 9.41
C ARG A 49 -10.76 -9.82 9.39
N LEU A 50 -10.38 -8.96 8.45
CA LEU A 50 -10.97 -7.63 8.28
C LEU A 50 -12.45 -7.76 7.84
N PHE A 51 -12.72 -8.69 6.92
CA PHE A 51 -14.06 -8.95 6.39
C PHE A 51 -14.93 -9.86 7.25
N ALA A 52 -14.36 -10.58 8.22
CA ALA A 52 -15.08 -11.56 9.04
C ALA A 52 -16.31 -11.02 9.80
N ARG A 53 -16.45 -9.69 9.93
CA ARG A 53 -17.56 -9.02 10.63
C ARG A 53 -18.52 -8.27 9.71
N THR A 54 -18.33 -8.33 8.39
CA THR A 54 -19.27 -7.72 7.43
C THR A 54 -20.48 -8.63 7.22
N ARG A 55 -21.52 -8.11 6.58
CA ARG A 55 -22.75 -8.86 6.26
C ARG A 55 -22.75 -9.42 4.83
N HIS A 56 -21.74 -9.09 4.04
CA HIS A 56 -21.62 -9.46 2.63
C HIS A 56 -21.38 -10.95 2.46
N SER A 57 -21.79 -11.48 1.31
CA SER A 57 -21.18 -12.70 0.81
C SER A 57 -19.74 -12.38 0.42
N LEU A 58 -18.83 -13.33 0.65
CA LEU A 58 -17.39 -13.10 0.49
C LEU A 58 -16.81 -14.16 -0.43
N LEU A 59 -16.07 -13.74 -1.44
CA LEU A 59 -15.18 -14.62 -2.20
C LEU A 59 -13.75 -14.15 -1.95
N PHE A 60 -12.97 -14.96 -1.24
CA PHE A 60 -11.55 -14.69 -1.05
C PHE A 60 -10.75 -15.37 -2.14
N LEU A 61 -9.76 -14.65 -2.69
CA LEU A 61 -8.86 -15.14 -3.70
C LEU A 61 -7.41 -15.00 -3.22
N ASN A 62 -6.61 -16.04 -3.37
CA ASN A 62 -5.18 -16.02 -3.06
C ASN A 62 -4.39 -16.65 -4.21
N GLN A 63 -3.24 -16.10 -4.54
CA GLN A 63 -2.29 -16.71 -5.47
C GLN A 63 -0.95 -16.86 -4.72
N PRO A 64 -0.70 -18.00 -4.06
CA PRO A 64 0.46 -18.18 -3.17
C PRO A 64 1.81 -17.95 -3.86
N SER A 65 1.89 -18.21 -5.17
CA SER A 65 3.08 -17.98 -6.00
C SER A 65 3.37 -16.51 -6.27
N ALA A 66 2.53 -15.59 -5.79
CA ALA A 66 2.68 -14.15 -5.91
C ALA A 66 2.91 -13.68 -7.36
N GLN A 67 2.18 -14.25 -8.32
CA GLN A 67 2.28 -13.90 -9.74
C GLN A 67 1.36 -12.72 -10.13
N TRP A 68 0.91 -11.90 -9.18
CA TRP A 68 0.01 -10.76 -9.45
C TRP A 68 -1.30 -11.16 -10.16
N TYR A 69 -1.76 -12.39 -9.91
CA TYR A 69 -2.91 -13.01 -10.54
C TYR A 69 -2.76 -13.25 -12.06
N ARG A 70 -1.53 -13.16 -12.59
CA ARG A 70 -1.21 -13.56 -13.97
C ARG A 70 -1.54 -15.03 -14.18
N GLY A 71 -2.18 -15.34 -15.31
CA GLY A 71 -2.50 -16.70 -15.74
C GLY A 71 -3.64 -17.36 -14.97
N GLY A 72 -4.22 -16.68 -13.97
CA GLY A 72 -5.34 -17.17 -13.17
C GLY A 72 -6.69 -16.58 -13.59
N GLU A 73 -6.76 -15.84 -14.69
CA GLU A 73 -7.92 -15.03 -15.07
C GLU A 73 -9.19 -15.88 -15.24
N ALA A 74 -9.08 -17.02 -15.93
CA ALA A 74 -10.21 -17.93 -16.15
C ALA A 74 -10.71 -18.55 -14.85
N ALA A 75 -9.79 -19.00 -13.98
CA ALA A 75 -10.12 -19.54 -12.66
C ALA A 75 -10.80 -18.49 -11.77
N ILE A 76 -10.32 -17.24 -11.79
CA ILE A 76 -10.93 -16.12 -11.05
C ILE A 76 -12.35 -15.86 -11.55
N ASP A 77 -12.54 -15.74 -12.87
CA ASP A 77 -13.86 -15.45 -13.44
C ASP A 77 -14.87 -16.58 -13.15
N ALA A 78 -14.42 -17.85 -13.23
CA ALA A 78 -15.24 -19.00 -12.86
C ALA A 78 -15.62 -19.00 -11.36
N ALA A 79 -14.68 -18.65 -10.48
CA ALA A 79 -14.94 -18.56 -9.04
C ALA A 79 -15.92 -17.41 -8.71
N VAL A 80 -15.80 -16.26 -9.39
CA VAL A 80 -16.71 -15.12 -9.23
C VAL A 80 -18.12 -15.49 -9.68
N GLU A 81 -18.27 -16.09 -10.86
CA GLU A 81 -19.58 -16.51 -11.38
C GLU A 81 -20.24 -17.55 -10.46
N ARG A 82 -19.47 -18.57 -10.03
CA ARG A 82 -19.96 -19.58 -9.08
C ARG A 82 -20.40 -18.95 -7.76
N ALA A 83 -19.59 -18.05 -7.19
CA ALA A 83 -19.94 -17.37 -5.94
C ALA A 83 -21.19 -16.49 -6.09
N ARG A 84 -21.32 -15.76 -7.20
CA ARG A 84 -22.50 -14.93 -7.50
C ARG A 84 -23.76 -15.78 -7.61
N SER A 85 -23.69 -16.89 -8.35
CA SER A 85 -24.78 -17.85 -8.51
C SER A 85 -25.24 -18.42 -7.16
N MET A 86 -24.31 -18.94 -6.35
CA MET A 86 -24.64 -19.56 -5.06
C MET A 86 -25.17 -18.58 -4.01
N THR A 87 -24.80 -17.30 -4.11
CA THR A 87 -25.17 -16.28 -3.12
C THR A 87 -26.35 -15.42 -3.59
N SER A 88 -26.70 -15.49 -4.87
CA SER A 88 -27.72 -14.64 -5.51
C SER A 88 -27.47 -13.14 -5.32
N ALA A 89 -26.20 -12.73 -5.15
CA ALA A 89 -25.86 -11.32 -4.95
C ALA A 89 -26.12 -10.48 -6.21
N GLY A 90 -26.88 -9.40 -6.06
CA GLY A 90 -27.20 -8.44 -7.11
C GLY A 90 -26.03 -7.50 -7.44
N ARG A 91 -25.12 -7.25 -6.49
CA ARG A 91 -23.96 -6.36 -6.66
C ARG A 91 -22.63 -7.09 -6.36
N VAL A 92 -21.64 -6.88 -7.21
CA VAL A 92 -20.27 -7.40 -7.03
C VAL A 92 -19.32 -6.23 -6.79
N VAL A 93 -18.44 -6.38 -5.79
CA VAL A 93 -17.40 -5.40 -5.49
C VAL A 93 -16.04 -6.11 -5.42
N PHE A 94 -15.09 -5.70 -6.25
CA PHE A 94 -13.71 -6.17 -6.22
C PHE A 94 -12.88 -5.32 -5.25
N TYR A 95 -12.10 -5.97 -4.41
CA TYR A 95 -11.36 -5.31 -3.34
C TYR A 95 -9.95 -5.87 -3.20
N GLY A 96 -8.94 -5.02 -3.10
CA GLY A 96 -7.60 -5.48 -2.79
C GLY A 96 -6.58 -4.37 -2.59
N SER A 97 -5.41 -4.75 -2.04
CA SER A 97 -4.28 -3.85 -1.80
C SER A 97 -3.01 -4.40 -2.45
N SER A 98 -2.15 -3.51 -2.96
CA SER A 98 -0.90 -3.86 -3.66
C SER A 98 -1.16 -4.83 -4.81
N MET A 99 -0.58 -6.03 -4.78
CA MET A 99 -0.90 -7.16 -5.66
C MET A 99 -2.41 -7.37 -5.86
N GLY A 100 -3.18 -7.39 -4.75
CA GLY A 100 -4.62 -7.59 -4.81
C GLY A 100 -5.37 -6.38 -5.39
N GLY A 101 -4.81 -5.17 -5.26
CA GLY A 101 -5.38 -3.97 -5.86
C GLY A 101 -5.32 -4.03 -7.39
N PHE A 102 -4.19 -4.51 -7.93
CA PHE A 102 -4.06 -4.76 -9.36
C PHE A 102 -5.01 -5.87 -9.82
N GLY A 103 -5.04 -7.01 -9.12
CA GLY A 103 -5.95 -8.12 -9.43
C GLY A 103 -7.44 -7.71 -9.43
N ALA A 104 -7.85 -6.87 -8.46
CA ALA A 104 -9.19 -6.32 -8.39
C ALA A 104 -9.54 -5.49 -9.64
N LEU A 105 -8.66 -4.57 -10.06
CA LEU A 105 -8.89 -3.74 -11.24
C LEU A 105 -8.83 -4.53 -12.55
N ALA A 106 -7.90 -5.49 -12.66
CA ALA A 106 -7.75 -6.37 -13.81
C ALA A 106 -9.01 -7.22 -14.01
N THR A 107 -9.58 -7.77 -12.94
CA THR A 107 -10.84 -8.51 -13.00
C THR A 107 -12.04 -7.59 -13.24
N ALA A 108 -12.09 -6.42 -12.61
CA ALA A 108 -13.13 -5.43 -12.85
C ALA A 108 -13.20 -4.92 -14.31
N ARG A 109 -12.12 -5.08 -15.09
CA ARG A 109 -12.14 -4.81 -16.54
C ARG A 109 -12.95 -5.85 -17.32
N ARG A 110 -13.00 -7.11 -16.87
CA ARG A 110 -13.80 -8.20 -17.47
C ARG A 110 -15.23 -8.26 -16.94
N TRP A 111 -15.51 -7.50 -15.88
CA TRP A 111 -16.80 -7.43 -15.19
C TRP A 111 -17.26 -5.96 -15.11
N PRO A 112 -17.75 -5.39 -16.22
CA PRO A 112 -17.96 -3.93 -16.35
C PRO A 112 -19.01 -3.35 -15.39
N ASP A 113 -19.93 -4.16 -14.87
CA ASP A 113 -20.97 -3.73 -13.92
C ASP A 113 -20.51 -3.75 -12.45
N ALA A 114 -19.34 -4.33 -12.16
CA ALA A 114 -18.83 -4.45 -10.81
C ALA A 114 -18.10 -3.18 -10.36
N ASP A 115 -18.23 -2.85 -9.07
CA ASP A 115 -17.43 -1.81 -8.46
C ASP A 115 -16.03 -2.34 -8.09
N ALA A 116 -15.06 -1.44 -7.94
CA ALA A 116 -13.72 -1.78 -7.45
C ALA A 116 -13.19 -0.78 -6.42
N VAL A 117 -12.49 -1.28 -5.41
CA VAL A 117 -11.71 -0.45 -4.48
C VAL A 117 -10.30 -1.03 -4.38
N ALA A 118 -9.34 -0.34 -4.97
CA ALA A 118 -7.96 -0.78 -5.09
C ALA A 118 -7.02 0.16 -4.34
N TYR A 119 -6.15 -0.39 -3.50
CA TYR A 119 -5.16 0.37 -2.74
C TYR A 119 -3.76 0.11 -3.29
N ALA A 120 -3.03 1.18 -3.60
CA ALA A 120 -1.65 1.17 -4.08
C ALA A 120 -1.32 0.05 -5.11
N PRO A 121 -2.10 -0.11 -6.20
CA PRO A 121 -1.75 -1.06 -7.26
C PRO A 121 -0.46 -0.62 -7.95
N ASP A 122 0.36 -1.57 -8.38
CA ASP A 122 1.47 -1.27 -9.31
C ASP A 122 0.91 -0.71 -10.62
N HIS A 123 1.65 0.18 -11.29
CA HIS A 123 1.22 0.65 -12.62
C HIS A 123 1.43 -0.43 -13.68
N THR A 124 2.61 -1.06 -13.69
CA THR A 124 2.94 -2.16 -14.59
C THR A 124 3.56 -3.26 -13.75
N ILE A 125 3.17 -4.51 -13.95
CA ILE A 125 3.74 -5.60 -13.16
C ILE A 125 5.18 -5.86 -13.62
N GLY A 126 6.10 -5.89 -12.65
CA GLY A 126 7.53 -6.11 -12.85
C GLY A 126 8.30 -4.88 -13.33
N GLU A 127 7.70 -3.68 -13.35
CA GLU A 127 8.45 -2.47 -13.70
C GLU A 127 9.45 -2.05 -12.60
N PRO A 128 10.61 -1.47 -12.94
CA PRO A 128 11.62 -1.10 -11.95
C PRO A 128 11.05 -0.30 -10.78
N CYS A 129 11.45 -0.68 -9.56
CA CYS A 129 11.01 -0.11 -8.29
C CYS A 129 9.57 -0.45 -7.85
N ALA A 130 8.82 -1.23 -8.63
CA ALA A 130 7.50 -1.75 -8.26
C ALA A 130 7.58 -2.84 -7.19
N GLN A 131 6.47 -3.06 -6.48
CA GLN A 131 6.38 -4.17 -5.52
C GLN A 131 6.45 -5.54 -6.20
N SER A 132 5.92 -5.65 -7.41
CA SER A 132 6.02 -6.86 -8.24
C SER A 132 7.46 -7.21 -8.62
N THR A 133 8.31 -6.22 -8.93
CA THR A 133 9.75 -6.47 -9.14
C THR A 133 10.44 -6.91 -7.86
N ASP A 134 10.11 -6.29 -6.73
CA ASP A 134 10.62 -6.72 -5.41
C ASP A 134 10.15 -8.14 -5.05
N ALA A 135 9.09 -8.64 -5.69
CA ALA A 135 8.60 -10.02 -5.59
C ALA A 135 9.18 -10.97 -6.66
N GLY A 136 10.11 -10.50 -7.51
CA GLY A 136 10.80 -11.30 -8.52
C GLY A 136 10.08 -11.39 -9.87
N LEU A 137 9.08 -10.55 -10.13
CA LEU A 137 8.40 -10.50 -11.42
C LEU A 137 9.10 -9.56 -12.41
N SER A 138 9.06 -9.94 -13.68
CA SER A 138 9.48 -9.12 -14.81
C SER A 138 8.26 -8.66 -15.62
N PRO A 139 8.37 -7.57 -16.40
CA PRO A 139 7.32 -7.14 -17.31
C PRO A 139 7.02 -8.20 -18.37
N ALA A 140 5.75 -8.37 -18.71
CA ALA A 140 5.30 -9.25 -19.79
C ALA A 140 4.78 -8.42 -20.97
N VAL A 141 5.07 -8.87 -22.20
CA VAL A 141 4.61 -8.19 -23.42
C VAL A 141 3.09 -8.27 -23.52
N GLY A 142 2.44 -7.13 -23.78
CA GLY A 142 0.99 -7.06 -23.96
C GLY A 142 0.17 -7.08 -22.66
N GLU A 143 0.83 -7.10 -21.50
CA GLU A 143 0.15 -6.97 -20.22
C GLU A 143 -0.40 -5.54 -20.03
N PRO A 144 -1.67 -5.38 -19.60
CA PRO A 144 -2.25 -4.06 -19.43
C PRO A 144 -1.57 -3.30 -18.29
N THR A 145 -1.31 -2.03 -18.52
CA THR A 145 -0.94 -1.10 -17.46
C THR A 145 -2.17 -0.70 -16.64
N LEU A 146 -1.95 -0.13 -15.47
CA LEU A 146 -3.01 0.48 -14.66
C LEU A 146 -3.79 1.54 -15.45
N THR A 147 -3.11 2.32 -16.29
CA THR A 147 -3.76 3.29 -17.17
C THR A 147 -4.73 2.58 -18.13
N ASP A 148 -4.33 1.46 -18.73
CA ASP A 148 -5.19 0.67 -19.61
C ASP A 148 -6.38 0.06 -18.86
N LEU A 149 -6.17 -0.38 -17.61
CA LEU A 149 -7.23 -0.91 -16.75
C LEU A 149 -8.26 0.17 -16.37
N LEU A 150 -7.82 1.41 -16.14
CA LEU A 150 -8.70 2.54 -15.79
C LEU A 150 -9.41 3.15 -17.00
N ALA A 151 -8.81 3.05 -18.19
CA ALA A 151 -9.41 3.50 -19.44
C ALA A 151 -10.48 2.52 -19.97
N ALA A 152 -10.58 1.31 -19.42
CA ALA A 152 -11.56 0.32 -19.85
C ALA A 152 -13.01 0.79 -19.61
N PRO A 153 -13.93 0.59 -20.57
CA PRO A 153 -15.35 0.91 -20.38
C PRO A 153 -15.95 0.16 -19.19
N ARG A 154 -16.70 0.87 -18.34
CA ARG A 154 -17.38 0.30 -17.17
C ARG A 154 -18.63 1.08 -16.79
N VAL A 155 -19.58 0.36 -16.20
CA VAL A 155 -20.78 0.89 -15.55
C VAL A 155 -20.53 1.06 -14.05
N GLY A 156 -19.87 0.07 -13.44
CA GLY A 156 -19.45 0.14 -12.04
C GLY A 156 -18.37 1.20 -11.80
N SER A 157 -18.29 1.67 -10.56
CA SER A 157 -17.30 2.67 -10.13
C SER A 157 -15.99 2.02 -9.70
N ALA A 158 -14.87 2.76 -9.78
CA ALA A 158 -13.61 2.34 -9.19
C ALA A 158 -12.93 3.45 -8.42
N ASP A 159 -12.57 3.13 -7.18
CA ASP A 159 -11.74 3.94 -6.31
C ASP A 159 -10.31 3.39 -6.31
N VAL A 160 -9.35 4.21 -6.76
CA VAL A 160 -7.92 3.91 -6.68
C VAL A 160 -7.30 4.79 -5.61
N VAL A 161 -6.88 4.18 -4.50
CA VAL A 161 -6.35 4.88 -3.33
C VAL A 161 -4.83 4.76 -3.31
N ILE A 162 -4.12 5.88 -3.37
CA ILE A 162 -2.65 5.90 -3.51
C ILE A 162 -2.01 6.74 -2.41
N GLY A 163 -0.99 6.19 -1.74
CA GLY A 163 -0.16 6.93 -0.79
C GLY A 163 0.96 7.69 -1.50
N LEU A 164 1.13 8.99 -1.21
CA LEU A 164 2.12 9.83 -1.89
C LEU A 164 3.52 9.88 -1.24
N PHE A 165 3.75 9.13 -0.16
CA PHE A 165 5.04 9.10 0.54
C PHE A 165 5.96 7.95 0.07
N ALA A 166 5.46 7.06 -0.78
CA ALA A 166 6.30 6.09 -1.48
C ALA A 166 6.67 6.65 -2.87
N PRO A 167 7.96 6.74 -3.23
CA PRO A 167 8.38 7.33 -4.50
C PRO A 167 7.71 6.69 -5.72
N TYR A 168 7.68 5.35 -5.77
CA TYR A 168 7.05 4.61 -6.85
C TYR A 168 5.55 4.91 -6.97
N ASP A 169 4.81 4.83 -5.87
CA ASP A 169 3.36 5.11 -5.84
C ASP A 169 3.04 6.56 -6.22
N ALA A 170 3.88 7.52 -5.82
CA ALA A 170 3.77 8.91 -6.28
C ALA A 170 3.92 9.00 -7.81
N GLY A 171 4.86 8.26 -8.41
CA GLY A 171 5.00 8.14 -9.86
C GLY A 171 3.80 7.44 -10.53
N VAL A 172 3.19 6.46 -9.87
CA VAL A 172 1.92 5.86 -10.32
C VAL A 172 0.82 6.93 -10.33
N ALA A 173 0.65 7.66 -9.23
CA ALA A 173 -0.34 8.74 -9.12
C ALA A 173 -0.14 9.80 -10.22
N ALA A 174 1.10 10.20 -10.51
CA ALA A 174 1.42 11.14 -11.58
C ALA A 174 0.95 10.66 -12.96
N ARG A 175 1.15 9.37 -13.27
CA ARG A 175 0.77 8.76 -14.56
C ARG A 175 -0.74 8.66 -14.74
N ILE A 176 -1.47 8.34 -13.68
CA ILE A 176 -2.93 8.12 -13.75
C ILE A 176 -3.76 9.37 -13.42
N GLN A 177 -3.14 10.49 -13.05
CA GLN A 177 -3.86 11.73 -12.71
C GLN A 177 -4.74 12.25 -13.87
N GLY A 178 -4.37 11.94 -15.11
CA GLY A 178 -5.15 12.25 -16.32
C GLY A 178 -6.22 11.22 -16.69
N ALA A 179 -6.33 10.09 -15.98
CA ALA A 179 -7.28 9.01 -16.28
C ALA A 179 -8.72 9.33 -15.83
N ALA A 180 -9.12 10.60 -15.90
CA ALA A 180 -10.41 11.07 -15.42
C ALA A 180 -11.55 10.51 -16.27
N ALA A 181 -12.33 9.61 -15.68
CA ALA A 181 -13.62 9.19 -16.17
C ALA A 181 -14.65 9.33 -15.02
N PRO A 182 -15.94 9.58 -15.29
CA PRO A 182 -16.94 9.76 -14.24
C PRO A 182 -17.03 8.58 -13.26
N SER A 183 -16.70 7.38 -13.72
CA SER A 183 -16.69 6.14 -12.93
C SER A 183 -15.37 5.86 -12.22
N ILE A 184 -14.33 6.69 -12.39
CA ILE A 184 -13.01 6.49 -11.79
C ILE A 184 -12.70 7.64 -10.82
N ARG A 185 -12.36 7.29 -9.58
CA ARG A 185 -11.87 8.25 -8.59
C ARG A 185 -10.47 7.87 -8.16
N ILE A 186 -9.53 8.81 -8.29
CA ILE A 186 -8.17 8.68 -7.77
C ILE A 186 -8.11 9.42 -6.43
N VAL A 187 -7.88 8.69 -5.35
CA VAL A 187 -7.82 9.21 -3.98
C VAL A 187 -6.37 9.26 -3.51
N GLN A 188 -5.79 10.46 -3.50
CA GLN A 188 -4.42 10.68 -3.06
C GLN A 188 -4.37 10.90 -1.54
N VAL A 189 -3.56 10.08 -0.85
CA VAL A 189 -3.51 10.02 0.61
C VAL A 189 -2.13 10.40 1.12
N ALA A 190 -2.07 11.16 2.21
CA ALA A 190 -0.88 11.42 3.01
C ALA A 190 -0.38 10.14 3.74
N SER A 191 0.11 9.17 2.96
CA SER A 191 0.52 7.84 3.40
C SER A 191 1.63 7.28 2.51
N GLY A 192 2.30 6.22 2.95
CA GLY A 192 3.14 5.38 2.07
C GLY A 192 2.34 4.26 1.40
N HIS A 193 3.05 3.31 0.80
CA HIS A 193 2.49 2.14 0.09
C HIS A 193 1.51 1.31 0.91
N GLU A 194 1.72 1.21 2.23
CA GLU A 194 0.79 0.57 3.18
C GLU A 194 -0.47 1.44 3.45
N VAL A 195 -0.98 2.17 2.44
CA VAL A 195 -2.12 3.09 2.59
C VAL A 195 -3.38 2.37 3.07
N HIS A 196 -3.58 1.12 2.65
CA HIS A 196 -4.67 0.30 3.17
C HIS A 196 -4.57 0.11 4.70
N ASP A 197 -3.40 -0.29 5.19
CA ASP A 197 -3.19 -0.55 6.62
C ASP A 197 -3.26 0.74 7.43
N HIS A 198 -2.76 1.85 6.89
CA HIS A 198 -2.92 3.18 7.47
C HIS A 198 -4.41 3.54 7.62
N LEU A 199 -5.18 3.41 6.54
CA LEU A 199 -6.61 3.72 6.57
C LEU A 199 -7.41 2.76 7.46
N TYR A 200 -6.91 1.54 7.66
CA TYR A 200 -7.47 0.61 8.63
C TYR A 200 -7.25 1.05 10.08
N THR A 201 -6.06 1.53 10.44
CA THR A 201 -5.77 1.98 11.82
C THR A 201 -6.61 3.20 12.22
N VAL A 202 -6.91 4.10 11.27
CA VAL A 202 -7.80 5.26 11.49
C VAL A 202 -9.29 4.98 11.21
N ASN A 203 -9.65 3.70 11.06
CA ASN A 203 -11.01 3.20 10.92
C ASN A 203 -11.75 3.64 9.63
N VAL A 204 -11.04 4.09 8.59
CA VAL A 204 -11.62 4.44 7.28
C VAL A 204 -12.02 3.18 6.52
N VAL A 205 -11.11 2.19 6.42
CA VAL A 205 -11.39 0.93 5.71
C VAL A 205 -12.63 0.23 6.26
N ARG A 206 -12.79 0.16 7.60
CA ARG A 206 -13.97 -0.47 8.22
C ARG A 206 -15.28 0.23 7.85
N ARG A 207 -15.26 1.55 7.64
CA ARG A 207 -16.43 2.32 7.20
C ARG A 207 -16.76 2.06 5.74
N ILE A 208 -15.74 1.89 4.89
CA ILE A 208 -15.90 1.59 3.46
C ILE A 208 -16.50 0.18 3.29
N ILE A 209 -15.85 -0.85 3.84
CA ILE A 209 -16.22 -2.25 3.63
C ILE A 209 -17.50 -2.68 4.36
N GLY A 210 -18.07 -1.82 5.21
CA GLY A 210 -19.31 -2.13 5.93
C GLY A 210 -20.54 -2.19 5.02
N GLY A 211 -20.46 -1.54 3.85
CA GLY A 211 -21.55 -1.48 2.89
C GLY A 211 -21.15 -1.13 1.46
N PHE A 212 -19.92 -0.69 1.22
CA PHE A 212 -19.46 -0.19 -0.09
C PHE A 212 -20.35 0.90 -0.69
N THR A 213 -21.03 1.66 0.16
CA THR A 213 -21.90 2.79 -0.25
C THR A 213 -21.30 4.14 0.12
N ARG A 214 -20.23 4.15 0.93
CA ARG A 214 -19.61 5.38 1.40
C ARG A 214 -18.59 5.88 0.40
N ASP A 215 -18.58 7.19 0.16
CA ASP A 215 -17.56 7.84 -0.64
C ASP A 215 -16.18 7.68 0.02
N VAL A 216 -15.24 7.08 -0.70
CA VAL A 216 -13.89 6.80 -0.20
C VAL A 216 -13.11 8.09 0.04
N ALA A 217 -13.17 9.05 -0.88
CA ALA A 217 -12.50 10.34 -0.73
C ALA A 217 -13.04 11.11 0.47
N ALA A 218 -14.37 11.13 0.66
CA ALA A 218 -14.98 11.77 1.81
C ALA A 218 -14.57 11.09 3.13
N ALA A 219 -14.54 9.76 3.17
CA ALA A 219 -14.13 9.03 4.38
C ALA A 219 -12.65 9.26 4.73
N VAL A 220 -11.78 9.45 3.73
CA VAL A 220 -10.37 9.83 3.94
C VAL A 220 -10.26 11.30 4.37
N ALA A 221 -11.07 12.20 3.80
CA ALA A 221 -11.10 13.61 4.16
C ALA A 221 -11.53 13.85 5.62
N GLU A 222 -12.48 13.06 6.14
CA GLU A 222 -12.89 13.08 7.56
C GLU A 222 -11.74 12.80 8.55
N ARG A 223 -10.58 12.34 8.06
CA ARG A 223 -9.37 12.06 8.84
C ARG A 223 -8.21 13.00 8.54
N ASP A 224 -8.45 14.06 7.76
CA ASP A 224 -7.42 15.02 7.33
C ASP A 224 -6.24 14.33 6.62
N LEU A 225 -6.56 13.25 5.89
CA LEU A 225 -5.58 12.40 5.19
C LEU A 225 -5.55 12.61 3.69
N ILE A 226 -6.48 13.39 3.12
CA ILE A 226 -6.41 13.78 1.71
C ILE A 226 -5.19 14.66 1.52
N HIS A 227 -4.31 14.26 0.61
CA HIS A 227 -3.16 15.07 0.28
C HIS A 227 -3.62 16.26 -0.59
N PRO A 228 -3.15 17.48 -0.33
CA PRO A 228 -3.39 18.61 -1.22
C PRO A 228 -2.95 18.29 -2.67
N PRO A 229 -3.60 18.86 -3.69
CA PRO A 229 -3.21 18.64 -5.08
C PRO A 229 -1.72 18.92 -5.30
N VAL A 230 -1.01 17.93 -5.86
CA VAL A 230 0.40 18.06 -6.22
C VAL A 230 0.52 18.03 -7.75
N ALA A 231 1.44 18.82 -8.29
CA ALA A 231 1.76 18.76 -9.71
C ALA A 231 2.30 17.37 -10.08
N ALA A 232 1.72 16.75 -11.12
CA ALA A 232 2.16 15.44 -11.62
C ALA A 232 3.67 15.41 -11.92
N ALA A 233 4.22 16.52 -12.42
CA ALA A 233 5.66 16.65 -12.69
C ALA A 233 6.53 16.49 -11.43
N ALA A 234 6.10 17.03 -10.28
CA ALA A 234 6.85 16.89 -9.02
C ALA A 234 6.79 15.45 -8.48
N LEU A 235 5.63 14.79 -8.59
CA LEU A 235 5.47 13.39 -8.21
C LEU A 235 6.29 12.45 -9.11
N ALA A 236 6.29 12.70 -10.43
CA ALA A 236 7.10 11.95 -11.39
C ALA A 236 8.61 12.16 -11.15
N ALA A 237 9.03 13.40 -10.87
CA ALA A 237 10.42 13.70 -10.52
C ALA A 237 10.85 13.02 -9.21
N PHE A 238 9.98 12.97 -8.21
CA PHE A 238 10.23 12.24 -6.96
C PHE A 238 10.47 10.75 -7.22
N ALA A 239 9.60 10.12 -8.01
CA ALA A 239 9.76 8.72 -8.43
C ALA A 239 11.06 8.49 -9.20
N GLY A 240 11.38 9.38 -10.14
CA GLY A 240 12.58 9.31 -10.97
C GLY A 240 13.89 9.41 -10.17
N LEU A 241 13.94 10.30 -9.17
CA LEU A 241 15.11 10.42 -8.30
C LEU A 241 15.33 9.16 -7.46
N ASP A 242 14.28 8.56 -6.87
CA ASP A 242 14.44 7.29 -6.13
C ASP A 242 14.83 6.14 -7.06
N ALA A 243 14.27 6.08 -8.28
CA ALA A 243 14.64 5.07 -9.27
C ALA A 243 16.11 5.18 -9.67
N ALA A 244 16.60 6.40 -9.94
CA ALA A 244 18.02 6.64 -10.24
C ALA A 244 18.91 6.19 -9.08
N ARG A 245 18.52 6.49 -7.83
CA ARG A 245 19.25 6.04 -6.63
C ARG A 245 19.29 4.51 -6.52
N ARG A 246 18.15 3.83 -6.71
CA ARG A 246 18.06 2.36 -6.64
C ARG A 246 18.89 1.68 -7.74
N ALA A 247 19.04 2.33 -8.88
CA ALA A 247 19.93 1.87 -9.95
C ALA A 247 21.43 2.13 -9.68
N GLY A 248 21.79 2.61 -8.48
CA GLY A 248 23.18 2.93 -8.09
C GLY A 248 23.66 4.32 -8.51
N GLY A 249 22.77 5.14 -9.07
CA GLY A 249 23.07 6.53 -9.41
C GLY A 249 23.20 7.41 -8.17
N ARG A 250 23.98 8.50 -8.30
CA ARG A 250 24.03 9.55 -7.28
C ARG A 250 22.84 10.49 -7.46
N VAL A 251 22.16 10.80 -6.36
CA VAL A 251 21.09 11.78 -6.32
C VAL A 251 21.61 13.03 -5.61
N ASP A 252 21.40 14.19 -6.22
CA ASP A 252 21.71 15.48 -5.60
C ASP A 252 20.64 15.81 -4.54
N PRO A 253 21.02 16.01 -3.26
CA PRO A 253 20.09 16.45 -2.22
C PRO A 253 19.33 17.74 -2.59
N GLU A 254 19.95 18.68 -3.29
CA GLU A 254 19.27 19.93 -3.67
C GLU A 254 18.20 19.69 -4.74
N ALA A 255 18.41 18.74 -5.65
CA ALA A 255 17.38 18.31 -6.60
C ALA A 255 16.16 17.69 -5.89
N VAL A 256 16.37 16.97 -4.78
CA VAL A 256 15.28 16.44 -3.95
C VAL A 256 14.51 17.59 -3.28
N ARG A 257 15.22 18.59 -2.74
CA ARG A 257 14.58 19.78 -2.12
C ARG A 257 13.81 20.62 -3.14
N ALA A 258 14.33 20.76 -4.35
CA ALA A 258 13.71 21.51 -5.44
C ALA A 258 12.36 20.95 -5.90
N LEU A 259 12.00 19.72 -5.50
CA LEU A 259 10.65 19.16 -5.74
C LEU A 259 9.53 19.97 -5.08
N GLY A 260 9.83 20.75 -4.03
CA GLY A 260 8.84 21.58 -3.34
C GLY A 260 7.81 20.81 -2.52
N LEU A 261 8.02 19.51 -2.28
CA LEU A 261 7.14 18.63 -1.52
C LEU A 261 7.43 18.69 -0.01
N VAL A 262 7.42 19.90 0.53
CA VAL A 262 7.76 20.16 1.95
C VAL A 262 6.83 19.39 2.88
N GLY A 263 7.41 18.75 3.91
CA GLY A 263 6.66 17.96 4.88
C GLY A 263 6.28 16.55 4.41
N ASN A 264 6.59 16.15 3.18
CA ASN A 264 6.41 14.78 2.71
C ASN A 264 7.50 13.87 3.32
N PRO A 265 7.14 12.87 4.15
CA PRO A 265 8.11 11.97 4.77
C PRO A 265 8.94 11.16 3.79
N GLY A 266 8.39 10.81 2.63
CA GLY A 266 9.11 10.08 1.58
C GLY A 266 10.26 10.90 0.99
N VAL A 267 10.01 12.18 0.75
CA VAL A 267 10.98 13.13 0.18
C VAL A 267 12.10 13.41 1.17
N ALA A 268 11.77 13.64 2.45
CA ALA A 268 12.78 13.80 3.49
C ALA A 268 13.66 12.55 3.67
N LEU A 269 13.09 11.34 3.57
CA LEU A 269 13.87 10.10 3.61
C LEU A 269 14.78 9.93 2.39
N LEU A 270 14.34 10.38 1.20
CA LEU A 270 15.17 10.38 -0.01
C LEU A 270 16.30 11.41 0.09
N GLU A 271 16.02 12.61 0.61
CA GLU A 271 17.03 13.64 0.83
C GLU A 271 18.10 13.16 1.82
N ALA A 272 17.69 12.59 2.95
CA ALA A 272 18.62 12.01 3.92
C ALA A 272 19.51 10.94 3.26
N ALA A 273 18.92 10.05 2.46
CA ALA A 273 19.67 9.03 1.72
C ALA A 273 20.67 9.63 0.72
N ALA A 274 20.27 10.69 0.02
CA ALA A 274 21.13 11.40 -0.93
C ALA A 274 22.33 12.06 -0.23
N ARG A 275 22.10 12.67 0.95
CA ARG A 275 23.16 13.26 1.78
C ARG A 275 24.13 12.22 2.33
N GLU A 276 23.61 11.09 2.83
CA GLU A 276 24.45 9.95 3.26
C GLU A 276 25.37 9.50 2.11
N ALA A 277 24.82 9.32 0.90
CA ALA A 277 25.59 8.93 -0.28
C ALA A 277 26.60 10.00 -0.76
N ALA A 278 26.40 11.26 -0.36
CA ALA A 278 27.33 12.36 -0.61
C ALA A 278 28.40 12.51 0.49
N GLY A 279 28.31 11.74 1.59
CA GLY A 279 29.20 11.87 2.75
C GLY A 279 28.77 12.96 3.74
N ASP A 280 27.64 13.62 3.51
CA ASP A 280 27.07 14.64 4.40
C ASP A 280 26.19 14.00 5.48
N LEU A 281 26.83 13.29 6.41
CA LEU A 281 26.12 12.60 7.49
C LEU A 281 25.45 13.58 8.47
N ASP A 282 26.05 14.75 8.69
CA ASP A 282 25.48 15.79 9.54
C ASP A 282 24.17 16.34 8.97
N GLY A 283 24.15 16.68 7.68
CA GLY A 283 22.94 17.10 7.00
C GLY A 283 21.88 16.00 6.99
N ALA A 284 22.26 14.73 6.79
CA ALA A 284 21.33 13.61 6.88
C ALA A 284 20.69 13.49 8.27
N ALA A 285 21.47 13.64 9.34
CA ALA A 285 20.97 13.62 10.71
C ALA A 285 20.01 14.79 11.01
N ILE A 286 20.29 15.98 10.47
CA ILE A 286 19.40 17.15 10.56
C ILE A 286 18.06 16.86 9.87
N VAL A 287 18.08 16.43 8.61
CA VAL A 287 16.85 16.12 7.84
C VAL A 287 15.98 15.10 8.57
N LEU A 288 16.59 14.03 9.11
CA LEU A 288 15.86 13.01 9.87
C LEU A 288 15.31 13.53 11.21
N GLY A 289 16.04 14.40 11.88
CA GLY A 289 15.58 15.08 13.09
C GLY A 289 14.40 16.01 12.83
N ASP A 290 14.45 16.78 11.74
CA ASP A 290 13.40 17.69 11.30
C ASP A 290 12.14 16.92 10.90
N LEU A 291 12.32 15.80 10.20
CA LEU A 291 11.23 14.88 9.86
C LEU A 291 10.57 14.32 11.13
N ALA A 292 11.35 13.87 12.11
CA ALA A 292 10.81 13.35 13.37
C ALA A 292 9.96 14.39 14.10
N ARG A 293 10.43 15.65 14.17
CA ARG A 293 9.66 16.76 14.76
C ARG A 293 8.39 17.07 13.97
N THR A 294 8.47 17.05 12.63
CA THR A 294 7.32 17.26 11.75
C THR A 294 6.25 16.19 11.94
N ILE A 295 6.65 14.93 12.06
CA ILE A 295 5.74 13.81 12.34
C ILE A 295 5.09 13.99 13.71
N ALA A 296 5.87 14.30 14.76
CA ALA A 296 5.36 14.48 16.11
C ALA A 296 4.39 15.67 16.24
N ALA A 297 4.62 16.75 15.49
CA ALA A 297 3.77 17.95 15.50
C ALA A 297 2.50 17.82 14.66
N SER A 298 2.39 16.80 13.79
CA SER A 298 1.27 16.63 12.87
C SER A 298 0.32 15.52 13.33
N ALA A 299 -0.93 15.89 13.61
CA ALA A 299 -1.99 14.92 13.92
C ALA A 299 -2.13 13.86 12.81
N THR A 300 -2.07 14.27 11.54
CA THR A 300 -2.12 13.39 10.37
C THR A 300 -0.90 12.48 10.25
N LEU A 301 0.33 13.00 10.34
CA LEU A 301 1.51 12.16 10.15
C LEU A 301 1.77 11.23 11.34
N SER A 302 1.30 11.59 12.54
CA SER A 302 1.41 10.72 13.71
C SER A 302 0.61 9.42 13.59
N THR A 303 -0.37 9.34 12.67
CA THR A 303 -1.16 8.12 12.42
C THR A 303 -0.55 7.16 11.40
N LEU A 304 0.58 7.52 10.79
CA LEU A 304 1.26 6.68 9.80
C LEU A 304 1.51 5.26 10.33
N PRO A 305 1.59 4.25 9.43
CA PRO A 305 1.89 2.88 9.85
C PRO A 305 3.17 2.80 10.68
N LYS A 306 3.15 1.97 11.73
CA LYS A 306 4.30 1.79 12.64
C LYS A 306 5.61 1.49 11.88
N ARG A 307 5.52 0.76 10.76
CA ARG A 307 6.67 0.47 9.89
C ARG A 307 7.35 1.74 9.39
N MET A 308 6.56 2.72 8.93
CA MET A 308 7.04 4.02 8.48
C MET A 308 7.58 4.85 9.65
N LEU A 309 6.82 4.95 10.75
CA LEU A 309 7.21 5.74 11.92
C LEU A 309 8.54 5.27 12.53
N LYS A 310 8.80 3.95 12.55
CA LYS A 310 10.05 3.37 13.05
C LYS A 310 11.25 3.61 12.13
N ARG A 311 11.03 3.81 10.82
CA ARG A 311 12.11 3.98 9.84
C ARG A 311 12.93 5.23 10.13
N VAL A 312 12.29 6.30 10.59
CA VAL A 312 12.94 7.59 10.89
C VAL A 312 13.96 7.47 12.03
N PRO A 313 13.58 7.05 13.27
CA PRO A 313 14.54 6.93 14.35
C PRO A 313 15.61 5.87 14.08
N LEU A 314 15.26 4.71 13.48
CA LEU A 314 16.27 3.68 13.13
C LEU A 314 17.35 4.24 12.20
N ARG A 315 16.94 4.99 11.17
CA ARG A 315 17.88 5.58 10.22
C ARG A 315 18.71 6.69 10.87
N ARG A 316 18.09 7.54 11.70
CA ARG A 316 18.80 8.59 12.43
C ARG A 316 19.83 8.02 13.39
N MET A 317 19.50 6.94 14.09
CA MET A 317 20.43 6.22 14.97
C MET A 317 21.63 5.68 14.18
N ALA A 318 21.41 5.10 13.00
CA ALA A 318 22.50 4.61 12.16
C ALA A 318 23.46 5.74 11.72
N VAL A 319 22.91 6.88 11.30
CA VAL A 319 23.71 8.07 10.91
C VAL A 319 24.48 8.64 12.10
N LEU A 320 23.84 8.78 13.27
CA LEU A 320 24.49 9.30 14.48
C LEU A 320 25.61 8.37 14.99
N ALA A 321 25.41 7.05 14.88
CA ALA A 321 26.44 6.07 15.20
C ALA A 321 27.66 6.23 14.26
N ALA A 322 27.44 6.39 12.96
CA ALA A 322 28.50 6.64 11.98
C ALA A 322 29.27 7.96 12.22
N LEU A 323 28.58 8.98 12.74
CA LEU A 323 29.18 10.25 13.17
C LEU A 323 29.92 10.18 14.52
N GLY A 324 29.79 9.09 15.28
CA GLY A 324 30.32 8.99 16.65
C GLY A 324 29.59 9.86 17.67
N ARG A 325 28.36 10.33 17.39
CA ARG A 325 27.57 11.19 18.28
C ARG A 325 26.79 10.38 19.31
N VAL A 326 27.51 9.83 20.28
CA VAL A 326 26.98 8.90 21.28
C VAL A 326 25.81 9.49 22.09
N GLN A 327 25.93 10.74 22.57
CA GLN A 327 24.87 11.37 23.39
C GLN A 327 23.57 11.59 22.60
N ASP A 328 23.68 12.06 21.35
CA ASP A 328 22.51 12.24 20.47
C ASP A 328 21.87 10.89 20.13
N LEU A 329 22.69 9.87 19.90
CA LEU A 329 22.23 8.50 19.63
C LEU A 329 21.43 7.93 20.81
N GLU A 330 21.91 8.08 22.04
CA GLU A 330 21.19 7.65 23.25
C GLU A 330 19.87 8.39 23.44
N THR A 331 19.84 9.68 23.11
CA THR A 331 18.61 10.49 23.15
C THR A 331 17.57 9.93 22.18
N VAL A 332 17.93 9.75 20.91
CA VAL A 332 17.02 9.19 19.89
C VAL A 332 16.56 7.78 20.26
N ARG A 333 17.46 6.96 20.82
CA ARG A 333 17.12 5.60 21.26
C ARG A 333 16.09 5.63 22.39
N THR A 334 16.28 6.49 23.39
CA THR A 334 15.36 6.63 24.53
C THR A 334 13.97 7.08 24.07
N GLU A 335 13.92 8.09 23.19
CA GLU A 335 12.66 8.57 22.59
C GLU A 335 11.95 7.46 21.79
N ALA A 336 12.70 6.72 20.97
CA ALA A 336 12.16 5.63 20.16
C ALA A 336 11.70 4.43 21.01
N ALA A 337 12.41 4.09 22.09
CA ALA A 337 12.01 3.05 23.03
C ALA A 337 10.70 3.42 23.75
N ALA A 338 10.53 4.69 24.12
CA ALA A 338 9.28 5.17 24.72
C ALA A 338 8.11 5.09 23.72
N ALA A 339 8.34 5.44 22.45
CA ALA A 339 7.32 5.36 21.40
C ALA A 339 7.00 3.91 20.96
N PHE A 340 7.98 3.00 21.03
CA PHE A 340 7.89 1.63 20.54
C PHE A 340 8.43 0.60 21.57
N PRO A 341 7.80 0.46 22.75
CA PRO A 341 8.37 -0.29 23.89
C PRO A 341 8.54 -1.79 23.64
N THR A 342 7.88 -2.35 22.62
CA THR A 342 7.97 -3.77 22.27
C THR A 342 8.98 -4.05 21.16
N ASP A 343 9.73 -3.06 20.68
CA ASP A 343 10.70 -3.24 19.59
C ASP A 343 12.12 -3.29 20.14
N ALA A 344 12.69 -4.49 20.16
CA ALA A 344 14.02 -4.75 20.75
C ALA A 344 15.16 -3.96 20.07
N ARG A 345 14.97 -3.45 18.85
CA ARG A 345 15.98 -2.63 18.17
C ARG A 345 16.21 -1.27 18.85
N PHE A 346 15.28 -0.83 19.69
CA PHE A 346 15.42 0.39 20.49
C PHE A 346 15.84 0.10 21.94
N ALA A 347 16.05 -1.16 22.31
CA ALA A 347 16.59 -1.50 23.63
C ALA A 347 18.06 -1.04 23.74
N SER A 348 18.49 -0.71 24.96
CA SER A 348 19.84 -0.20 25.28
C SER A 348 20.98 -1.12 24.81
N ASP A 349 20.71 -2.41 24.63
CA ASP A 349 21.75 -3.44 24.44
C ASP A 349 21.89 -3.90 22.97
N GLY A 350 21.12 -3.33 22.04
CA GLY A 350 20.81 -3.98 20.74
C GLY A 350 21.70 -3.68 19.53
N ILE A 351 22.66 -2.75 19.56
CA ILE A 351 23.26 -2.21 18.30
C ILE A 351 24.78 -2.45 18.13
N LEU A 352 25.48 -3.05 19.10
CA LEU A 352 26.92 -3.31 18.92
C LEU A 352 27.28 -4.68 18.28
N ALA A 353 26.30 -5.54 17.94
CA ALA A 353 26.61 -6.91 17.48
C ALA A 353 25.99 -7.36 16.14
N GLY A 354 25.14 -6.56 15.49
CA GLY A 354 24.45 -6.97 14.26
C GLY A 354 24.64 -5.98 13.13
N GLY A 355 25.54 -6.28 12.19
CA GLY A 355 25.70 -5.50 10.97
C GLY A 355 24.36 -5.28 10.27
N ILE A 356 24.07 -4.02 9.93
CA ILE A 356 22.88 -3.62 9.18
C ILE A 356 23.06 -4.09 7.74
N GLY A 357 22.87 -5.39 7.52
CA GLY A 357 22.82 -6.03 6.20
C GLY A 357 21.40 -5.99 5.65
N GLN A 358 21.22 -5.20 4.58
CA GLN A 358 20.23 -5.39 3.52
C GLN A 358 18.82 -5.85 3.91
N HIS A 359 18.00 -4.96 4.46
CA HIS A 359 16.56 -4.94 4.19
C HIS A 359 16.05 -3.49 4.33
N VAL A 360 16.23 -2.71 3.25
CA VAL A 360 15.57 -1.40 3.05
C VAL A 360 14.74 -1.49 1.78
#